data_AF-S6DG85-F1
#
_entry.id   AF-S6DG85-F1
#
_cell.length_a   1.000
_cell.length_b   1.000
_cell.length_c   1.000
_cell.angle_alpha   90.00
_cell.angle_beta   90.00
_cell.angle_gamma   90.00
#
_symmetry.space_group_name_H-M   'P 1'
#
loop_
_entity.id
_entity.type
_entity.pdbx_description
1 polymer ?
#
loop_
_entity_poly.entity_id
_entity_poly.type
_entity_poly.pdbx_seq_one_letter_code
_entity_poly.pdbx_strand_id
1 'polypeptide(L)' 'MRVVTFKLDEELLRKLDLYCINNRKERSEVIREAIISYLERECKLSTREL' A
#
# COMPACT_ATOMS: atom_id res chain seq x y z
N MET A 1 -8.35 11.74 -7.95
CA MET A 1 -7.35 10.67 -7.71
C MET A 1 -6.30 10.73 -8.80
N ARG A 2 -5.01 10.57 -8.48
CA ARG A 2 -3.91 10.47 -9.46
C ARG A 2 -3.51 9.00 -9.58
N VAL A 3 -3.19 8.54 -10.79
CA VAL A 3 -2.69 7.17 -11.03
C VAL A 3 -1.19 7.15 -10.82
N VAL A 4 -0.69 6.14 -10.12
CA VAL A 4 0.74 5.88 -9.93
C VAL A 4 1.04 4.50 -10.49
N THR A 5 2.11 4.40 -11.29
CA THR A 5 2.61 3.13 -11.82
C THR A 5 4.02 2.92 -11.30
N PHE A 6 4.29 1.73 -10.78
CA PHE A 6 5.60 1.35 -10.24
C PHE A 6 5.91 -0.10 -10.61
N LYS A 7 7.19 -0.43 -10.60
CA LYS A 7 7.67 -1.79 -10.87
C LYS A 7 7.73 -2.56 -9.56
N LEU A 8 7.35 -3.84 -9.58
CA LEU A 8 7.53 -4.76 -8.46
C LEU A 8 8.15 -6.05 -8.98
N ASP A 9 8.86 -6.74 -8.09
CA ASP A 9 9.29 -8.11 -8.32
C ASP A 9 8.07 -9.05 -8.43
N GLU A 10 8.19 -10.06 -9.30
CA GLU A 10 7.11 -11.02 -9.57
C GLU A 10 6.67 -11.78 -8.32
N GLU A 11 7.63 -12.16 -7.46
CA GLU A 11 7.34 -12.86 -6.22
C GLU A 11 6.50 -11.99 -5.26
N LEU A 12 6.81 -10.69 -5.18
CA LEU A 12 6.09 -9.75 -4.34
C LEU A 12 4.67 -9.53 -4.88
N LEU A 13 4.52 -9.37 -6.19
CA LEU A 13 3.21 -9.25 -6.84
C LEU A 13 2.35 -10.49 -6.57
N ARG A 14 2.92 -11.69 -6.68
CA ARG A 14 2.21 -12.93 -6.40
C ARG A 14 1.75 -13.03 -4.94
N LYS A 15 2.57 -12.59 -3.98
CA LYS A 15 2.17 -12.53 -2.55
C LYS A 15 1.05 -11.53 -2.32
N LEU A 16 1.12 -10.36 -2.94
CA LEU A 16 0.07 -9.35 -2.88
C LEU A 16 -1.26 -9.89 -3.44
N ASP A 17 -1.20 -10.59 -4.56
CA ASP A 17 -2.38 -11.17 -5.22
C ASP A 17 -3.06 -12.23 -4.35
N LEU A 18 -2.27 -13.12 -3.76
CA LEU A 18 -2.78 -14.13 -2.81
C LEU A 18 -3.45 -13.47 -1.61
N TYR A 19 -2.84 -12.40 -1.06
CA TYR A 19 -3.44 -11.64 0.03
C TYR A 19 -4.78 -11.01 -0.40
N CYS A 20 -4.83 -10.38 -1.57
CA CYS A 20 -6.04 -9.75 -2.09
C CYS A 20 -7.17 -10.77 -2.27
N ILE A 21 -6.87 -11.93 -2.84
CA ILE A 21 -7.84 -13.02 -3.04
C ILE A 21 -8.38 -13.53 -1.71
N ASN A 22 -7.49 -13.83 -0.76
CA ASN A 22 -7.89 -14.39 0.54
C ASN A 22 -8.74 -13.42 1.37
N ASN A 23 -8.50 -12.12 1.23
CA ASN A 23 -9.21 -11.09 1.99
C ASN A 23 -10.35 -10.42 1.20
N ARG A 24 -10.63 -10.86 -0.04
CA ARG A 24 -11.61 -10.25 -0.95
C ARG A 24 -11.43 -8.73 -1.11
N LYS A 25 -10.17 -8.30 -1.21
CA LYS A 25 -9.80 -6.88 -1.37
C LYS A 25 -9.23 -6.61 -2.75
N GLU A 26 -9.39 -5.38 -3.22
CA GLU A 26 -8.77 -4.90 -4.45
C GLU A 26 -7.30 -4.55 -4.23
N ARG A 27 -6.43 -4.82 -5.22
CA ARG A 27 -4.99 -4.49 -5.12
C ARG A 27 -4.76 -3.02 -4.80
N SER A 28 -5.55 -2.14 -5.42
CA SER A 28 -5.45 -0.70 -5.22
C SER A 28 -5.83 -0.25 -3.81
N GLU A 29 -6.71 -0.99 -3.13
CA GLU A 29 -7.09 -0.76 -1.73
C GLU A 29 -5.95 -1.19 -0.82
N VAL A 30 -5.45 -2.43 -1.00
CA VAL A 30 -4.36 -2.98 -0.18
C VAL A 30 -3.07 -2.17 -0.31
N ILE A 31 -2.69 -1.78 -1.53
CA ILE A 31 -1.51 -0.94 -1.76
C ILE A 31 -1.68 0.42 -1.08
N ARG A 32 -2.88 1.01 -1.11
CA ARG A 32 -3.16 2.28 -0.46
C ARG A 32 -3.06 2.16 1.06
N GLU A 33 -3.65 1.12 1.65
CA GLU A 33 -3.56 0.84 3.08
C GLU A 33 -2.10 0.62 3.51
N ALA A 34 -1.32 -0.09 2.70
CA ALA A 34 0.10 -0.31 2.96
C ALA A 34 0.90 0.99 2.91
N ILE A 35 0.64 1.87 1.92
CA ILE A 35 1.28 3.19 1.83
C ILE A 35 0.90 4.05 3.03
N ILE A 36 -0.38 4.11 3.40
CA ILE A 36 -0.85 4.87 4.57
C ILE A 36 -0.19 4.35 5.83
N SER A 37 -0.24 3.04 6.08
CA SER A 37 0.35 2.40 7.26
C SER A 37 1.87 2.61 7.34
N TYR A 38 2.55 2.51 6.21
CA TYR A 38 3.99 2.77 6.13
C TYR A 38 4.30 4.23 6.46
N LEU A 39 3.57 5.16 5.83
CA LEU A 39 3.72 6.58 6.12
C LEU A 39 3.38 6.87 7.57
N GLU A 40 2.30 6.38 8.17
CA GLU A 40 1.98 6.62 9.59
C GLU A 40 3.03 6.03 10.54
N ARG A 41 3.58 4.86 10.21
CA ARG A 41 4.64 4.22 11.00
C ARG A 41 5.94 5.02 10.99
N GLU A 42 6.37 5.48 9.82
CA GLU A 42 7.61 6.22 9.64
C GLU A 42 7.43 7.72 9.94
N CYS A 43 6.21 8.23 9.75
CA CYS A 43 5.78 9.59 10.02
C CYS A 43 5.31 9.70 11.48
N LYS A 44 6.28 9.67 12.39
CA LYS A 44 6.30 10.61 13.52
C LYS A 44 6.75 12.01 13.08
N LEU A 45 6.78 12.27 11.77
CA LEU A 45 7.26 13.50 11.15
C LEU A 45 6.07 14.40 10.81
N SER A 46 5.34 14.80 11.84
CA SER A 46 4.67 16.11 11.96
C SER A 46 3.37 16.02 12.77
N THR A 47 3.50 15.92 14.10
CA THR A 47 2.48 16.44 15.01
C THR A 47 2.53 17.98 15.08
N ARG A 48 3.03 18.69 14.05
CA ARG A 48 3.04 20.15 14.04
C ARG A 48 2.79 20.70 12.63
N GLU A 49 1.59 21.25 12.47
CA GLU A 49 1.19 22.22 11.45
C GLU A 49 0.78 21.62 10.09
N LEU A 50 -0.54 21.48 9.91
CA LEU A 50 -1.36 22.46 9.17
C LEU A 50 -2.75 22.56 9.81
#